data_AF-A0A0W1I3X5-F1
#
_entry.id   AF-A0A0W1I3X5-F1
#
_cell.length_a   1.000
_cell.length_b   1.000
_cell.length_c   1.000
_cell.angle_alpha   90.00
_cell.angle_beta   90.00
_cell.angle_gamma   90.00
#
_symmetry.space_group_name_H-M   'P 1'
#
loop_
_entity.id
_entity.type
_entity.pdbx_description
1 polymer ?
#
loop_
_entity_poly.entity_id
_entity_poly.type
_entity_poly.pdbx_seq_one_letter_code
_entity_poly.pdbx_strand_id
1 'polypeptide(L)'
;MATTPILNLSTLVERPVIEIDGKKYQMLSPEELSVVDTHRFALWGQHIQEFTADEAKGPELQTLIDELAAKVLVGVPADVFAKLSGVQRFSAVEVFTMLLLARKAELVGAIGKTLANQTIGGASSPASSASSAATPAGGSTKRR
;
A
#
# COMPACT_ATOMS: atom_id res chain seq x y z
N MET A 1 17.34 -11.61 -36.06
CA MET A 1 17.50 -10.82 -34.81
C MET A 1 16.85 -11.64 -33.71
N ALA A 2 17.62 -12.17 -32.76
CA ALA A 2 17.11 -13.13 -31.77
C ALA A 2 16.08 -12.44 -30.86
N THR A 3 14.81 -12.84 -30.99
CA THR A 3 13.66 -12.27 -30.26
C THR A 3 13.41 -12.98 -28.93
N THR A 4 14.22 -13.97 -28.58
CA THR A 4 14.03 -14.79 -27.38
C THR A 4 15.14 -14.51 -26.38
N PRO A 5 14.83 -14.03 -25.16
CA PRO A 5 15.84 -13.79 -24.14
C PRO A 5 16.49 -15.12 -23.72
N ILE A 6 17.82 -15.12 -23.58
CA ILE A 6 18.60 -16.27 -23.10
C ILE A 6 18.27 -16.59 -21.63
N LEU A 7 17.82 -15.61 -20.86
CA LEU A 7 17.44 -15.74 -19.46
C LEU A 7 16.23 -14.85 -19.18
N ASN A 8 15.17 -15.44 -18.62
CA ASN A 8 13.98 -14.74 -18.15
C ASN A 8 13.79 -15.07 -16.66
N LEU A 9 13.90 -14.05 -15.80
CA LEU A 9 13.71 -14.18 -14.35
C LEU A 9 12.49 -13.35 -13.96
N SER A 10 11.51 -13.99 -13.33
CA SER A 10 10.37 -13.32 -12.70
C SER A 10 10.62 -13.14 -11.22
N THR A 11 10.58 -11.90 -10.73
CA THR A 11 10.67 -11.59 -9.29
C THR A 11 9.27 -11.41 -8.71
N LEU A 12 9.13 -11.68 -7.40
CA LEU A 12 7.86 -11.48 -6.69
C LEU A 12 7.47 -10.00 -6.58
N VAL A 13 8.45 -9.11 -6.62
CA VAL A 13 8.24 -7.67 -6.53
C VAL A 13 8.51 -7.04 -7.89
N GLU A 14 7.54 -6.27 -8.37
CA GLU A 14 7.68 -5.42 -9.54
C GLU A 14 8.06 -4.00 -9.12
N ARG A 15 9.14 -3.48 -9.70
CA ARG A 15 9.58 -2.10 -9.46
C ARG A 15 8.96 -1.16 -10.49
N PRO A 16 8.44 0.01 -10.07
CA PRO A 16 8.03 1.05 -11.01
C PRO A 16 9.23 1.48 -11.86
N VAL A 17 8.98 1.78 -13.13
CA VAL A 17 10.01 2.21 -14.07
C VAL A 17 9.81 3.69 -14.36
N ILE A 18 10.91 4.45 -14.30
CA ILE A 18 10.96 5.84 -14.74
C ILE A 18 11.90 5.98 -15.92
N GLU A 19 11.73 7.04 -16.69
CA GLU A 19 12.58 7.35 -17.83
C GLU A 19 13.33 8.66 -17.57
N ILE A 20 14.66 8.61 -17.67
CA ILE A 20 15.54 9.79 -17.58
C ILE A 20 16.41 9.77 -18.84
N ASP A 21 16.39 10.85 -19.63
CA ASP A 21 17.15 10.98 -20.87
C ASP A 21 16.95 9.79 -21.85
N GLY A 22 15.71 9.28 -21.97
CA GLY A 22 15.41 8.15 -22.88
C GLY A 22 15.82 6.77 -22.35
N LYS A 23 16.39 6.70 -21.13
CA LYS A 23 16.80 5.45 -20.49
C LYS A 23 15.87 5.11 -19.35
N LYS A 24 15.51 3.82 -19.29
CA LYS A 24 14.67 3.27 -18.24
C LYS A 24 15.50 2.98 -16.99
N TYR A 25 15.08 3.55 -15.87
CA TYR A 25 15.61 3.29 -14.54
C TYR A 25 14.50 2.75 -13.64
N GLN A 26 14.89 2.09 -12.56
CA GLN A 26 13.95 1.54 -11.60
C GLN A 26 13.75 2.50 -10.44
N MET A 27 12.53 2.56 -9.96
CA MET A 27 12.18 3.14 -8.69
C MET A 27 12.08 2.03 -7.64
N LEU A 28 12.43 2.33 -6.41
CA LEU A 28 12.22 1.44 -5.28
C LEU A 28 10.72 1.11 -5.18
N SER A 29 10.38 -0.17 -4.99
CA SER A 29 8.99 -0.54 -4.68
C SER A 29 8.74 -0.37 -3.18
N PRO A 30 7.56 0.13 -2.76
CA PRO A 30 7.17 0.16 -1.35
C PRO A 30 7.26 -1.20 -0.65
N GLU A 31 7.18 -2.31 -1.39
CA GLU A 31 7.28 -3.67 -0.86
C GLU A 31 8.69 -4.05 -0.40
N GLU A 32 9.70 -3.34 -0.92
CA GLU A 32 11.11 -3.58 -0.60
C GLU A 32 11.56 -2.82 0.65
N LEU A 33 10.69 -1.95 1.20
CA LEU A 33 10.99 -1.20 2.41
C LEU A 33 11.04 -2.11 3.62
N SER A 34 12.11 -1.99 4.40
CA SER A 34 12.13 -2.50 5.76
C SER A 34 11.10 -1.76 6.63
N VAL A 35 10.72 -2.36 7.77
CA VAL A 35 9.85 -1.70 8.76
C VAL A 35 10.49 -0.39 9.26
N VAL A 36 11.81 -0.38 9.46
CA VAL A 36 12.56 0.80 9.89
C VAL A 36 12.49 1.89 8.82
N ASP A 37 12.68 1.55 7.55
CA ASP A 37 12.63 2.52 6.47
C ASP A 37 11.22 3.07 6.28
N THR A 38 10.18 2.26 6.46
CA THR A 38 8.78 2.71 6.42
C THR A 38 8.52 3.81 7.45
N HIS A 39 9.05 3.67 8.68
CA HIS A 39 8.97 4.72 9.69
C HIS A 39 9.80 5.94 9.33
N ARG A 40 11.01 5.76 8.78
CA ARG A 40 11.85 6.87 8.31
C ARG A 40 11.17 7.69 7.22
N PHE A 41 10.54 7.04 6.24
CA PHE A 41 9.78 7.73 5.19
C PHE A 41 8.61 8.55 5.76
N ALA A 42 7.96 8.09 6.84
CA ALA A 42 6.93 8.88 7.50
C ALA A 42 7.52 10.13 8.19
N LEU A 43 8.66 10.00 8.87
CA LEU A 43 9.37 11.12 9.51
C LEU A 43 9.89 12.13 8.48
N TRP A 44 10.45 11.66 7.36
CA TRP A 44 10.89 12.53 6.29
C TRP A 44 9.73 13.31 5.66
N GLY A 45 8.56 12.71 5.50
CA GLY A 45 7.35 13.43 5.08
C GLY A 45 6.96 14.55 6.04
N GLN A 46 7.07 14.33 7.35
CA GLN A 46 6.85 15.37 8.36
C GLN A 46 7.87 16.50 8.25
N HIS A 47 9.15 16.18 8.12
CA HIS A 47 10.20 17.20 7.97
C HIS A 47 10.07 18.02 6.69
N ILE A 48 9.67 17.40 5.56
CA ILE A 48 9.36 18.13 4.32
C ILE A 48 8.25 19.16 4.57
N GLN A 49 7.17 18.76 5.26
CA GLN A 49 6.06 19.67 5.57
C GLN A 49 6.49 20.81 6.50
N GLU A 50 7.29 20.51 7.52
CA GLU A 50 7.83 21.49 8.47
C GLU A 50 8.76 22.50 7.77
N PHE A 51 9.63 22.04 6.88
CA PHE A 51 10.59 22.89 6.20
C PHE A 51 9.94 23.70 5.07
N THR A 52 8.89 23.19 4.45
CA THR A 52 8.12 23.95 3.45
C THR A 52 7.40 25.15 4.08
N ALA A 53 7.07 25.08 5.38
CA ALA A 53 6.43 26.19 6.09
C ALA A 53 7.40 27.32 6.49
N ASP A 54 8.72 27.09 6.41
CA ASP A 54 9.77 28.01 6.83
C ASP A 54 10.74 28.27 5.68
N GLU A 55 10.60 29.42 5.00
CA GLU A 55 11.43 29.79 3.85
C GLU A 55 12.93 29.80 4.17
N ALA A 56 13.32 30.04 5.43
CA ALA A 56 14.73 30.02 5.85
C ALA A 56 15.35 28.62 5.74
N LYS A 57 14.53 27.56 5.70
CA LYS A 57 14.97 26.15 5.59
C LYS A 57 15.01 25.61 4.17
N GLY A 58 14.94 26.48 3.16
CA GLY A 58 15.04 26.08 1.75
C GLY A 58 16.24 25.16 1.44
N PRO A 59 17.47 25.46 1.92
CA PRO A 59 18.64 24.60 1.69
C PRO A 59 18.53 23.21 2.34
N GLU A 60 18.02 23.16 3.57
CA GLU A 60 17.79 21.92 4.32
C GLU A 60 16.71 21.06 3.66
N LEU A 61 15.65 21.70 3.17
CA LEU A 61 14.60 21.04 2.38
C LEU A 61 15.17 20.44 1.09
N GLN A 62 15.97 21.20 0.35
CA GLN A 62 16.59 20.70 -0.88
C GLN A 62 17.52 19.50 -0.60
N THR A 63 18.29 19.56 0.48
CA THR A 63 19.19 18.47 0.89
C THR A 63 18.40 17.22 1.25
N LEU A 64 17.29 17.37 1.97
CA LEU A 64 16.41 16.27 2.34
C LEU A 64 15.75 15.62 1.10
N ILE A 65 15.31 16.44 0.14
CA ILE A 65 14.75 15.95 -1.14
C ILE A 65 15.80 15.18 -1.92
N ASP A 66 17.04 15.68 -2.00
CA ASP A 66 18.13 15.01 -2.70
C ASP A 66 18.46 13.65 -2.07
N GLU A 67 18.47 13.56 -0.73
CA GLU A 67 18.68 12.30 -0.02
C GLU A 67 17.54 11.30 -0.29
N LEU A 68 16.27 11.74 -0.23
CA LEU A 68 15.14 10.86 -0.54
C LEU A 68 15.17 10.40 -2.00
N ALA A 69 15.39 11.31 -2.93
CA ALA A 69 15.41 10.99 -4.35
C ALA A 69 16.53 9.97 -4.65
N ALA A 70 17.71 10.11 -4.05
CA ALA A 70 18.81 9.15 -4.21
C ALA A 70 18.47 7.77 -3.64
N LYS A 71 17.67 7.68 -2.57
CA LYS A 71 17.19 6.40 -2.01
C LYS A 71 16.10 5.75 -2.85
N VAL A 72 15.21 6.55 -3.42
CA VAL A 72 14.05 6.10 -4.20
C VAL A 72 14.47 5.68 -5.62
N LEU A 73 15.46 6.35 -6.21
CA LEU A 73 15.94 6.06 -7.56
C LEU A 73 17.03 4.99 -7.54
N VAL A 74 16.71 3.81 -8.06
CA VAL A 74 17.60 2.65 -8.00
C VAL A 74 18.41 2.54 -9.29
N GLY A 75 19.73 2.46 -9.13
CA GLY A 75 20.66 2.25 -10.25
C GLY A 75 20.82 3.46 -11.17
N VAL A 76 20.39 4.65 -10.74
CA VAL A 76 20.65 5.90 -11.46
C VAL A 76 22.10 6.34 -11.17
N PRO A 77 22.97 6.46 -12.19
CA PRO A 77 24.32 6.96 -12.01
C PRO A 77 24.35 8.39 -11.46
N ALA A 78 25.38 8.73 -10.68
CA ALA A 78 25.49 10.04 -10.03
C ALA A 78 25.50 11.22 -11.03
N ASP A 79 26.10 11.03 -12.21
CA ASP A 79 26.13 12.01 -13.30
C ASP A 79 24.75 12.23 -13.92
N VAL A 80 23.92 11.18 -14.01
CA VAL A 80 22.54 11.28 -14.49
C VAL A 80 21.65 11.92 -13.41
N PHE A 81 21.82 11.53 -12.15
CA PHE A 81 21.09 12.10 -11.03
C PHE A 81 21.37 13.60 -10.88
N ALA A 82 22.62 14.03 -11.06
CA ALA A 82 23.02 15.44 -10.98
C ALA A 82 22.34 16.33 -12.02
N LYS A 83 21.95 15.78 -13.19
CA LYS A 83 21.22 16.51 -14.23
C LYS A 83 19.77 16.81 -13.85
N LEU A 84 19.18 16.03 -12.95
CA LEU A 84 17.81 16.26 -12.51
C LEU A 84 17.73 17.58 -11.75
N SER A 85 16.75 18.41 -12.10
CA SER A 85 16.43 19.60 -11.31
C SER A 85 15.83 19.22 -9.95
N GLY A 86 15.88 20.13 -8.97
CA GLY A 86 15.28 19.89 -7.66
C GLY A 86 13.81 19.49 -7.73
N VAL A 87 13.05 20.11 -8.65
CA VAL A 87 11.64 19.76 -8.91
C VAL A 87 11.50 18.34 -9.46
N GLN A 88 12.35 17.92 -10.41
CA GLN A 88 12.30 16.57 -10.96
C GLN A 88 12.65 15.50 -9.92
N ARG A 89 13.64 15.79 -9.06
CA ARG A 89 13.98 14.92 -7.92
C ARG A 89 12.81 14.82 -6.95
N PHE A 90 12.17 15.96 -6.66
CA PHE A 90 10.98 15.98 -5.81
C PHE A 90 9.81 15.19 -6.42
N SER A 91 9.54 15.32 -7.72
CA SER A 91 8.50 14.52 -8.39
C SER A 91 8.75 13.02 -8.28
N ALA A 92 10.00 12.56 -8.35
CA ALA A 92 10.32 11.15 -8.13
C ALA A 92 9.97 10.70 -6.69
N VAL A 93 10.23 11.56 -5.70
CA VAL A 93 9.85 11.32 -4.30
C VAL A 93 8.33 11.29 -4.14
N GLU A 94 7.60 12.24 -4.72
CA GLU A 94 6.14 12.29 -4.66
C GLU A 94 5.48 11.03 -5.24
N VAL A 95 5.96 10.57 -6.41
CA VAL A 95 5.47 9.33 -7.03
C VAL A 95 5.66 8.15 -6.08
N PHE A 96 6.82 8.02 -5.47
CA PHE A 96 7.07 6.97 -4.50
C PHE A 96 6.18 7.07 -3.26
N THR A 97 5.96 8.29 -2.73
CA THR A 97 5.06 8.52 -1.61
C THR A 97 3.62 8.13 -1.94
N MET A 98 3.16 8.40 -3.17
CA MET A 98 1.82 7.99 -3.64
C MET A 98 1.69 6.46 -3.73
N LEU A 99 2.72 5.77 -4.24
CA LEU A 99 2.75 4.30 -4.26
C LEU A 99 2.72 3.72 -2.84
N LEU A 100 3.47 4.31 -1.91
CA LEU A 100 3.46 3.91 -0.51
C LEU A 100 2.08 4.10 0.13
N LEU A 101 1.40 5.20 -0.19
CA LEU A 101 0.04 5.48 0.31
C LEU A 101 -0.99 4.53 -0.30
N ALA A 102 -0.92 4.28 -1.61
CA ALA A 102 -1.78 3.32 -2.30
C ALA A 102 -1.69 1.93 -1.66
N ARG A 103 -0.48 1.44 -1.40
CA ARG A 103 -0.25 0.17 -0.69
C ARG A 103 -0.88 0.15 0.70
N LYS A 104 -0.73 1.23 1.47
CA LYS A 104 -1.35 1.33 2.81
C LYS A 104 -2.88 1.27 2.70
N ALA A 105 -3.47 1.93 1.72
CA ALA A 105 -4.91 1.91 1.49
C ALA A 105 -5.40 0.50 1.08
N GLU A 106 -4.66 -0.21 0.23
CA GLU A 106 -4.94 -1.60 -0.14
C GLU A 106 -4.90 -2.53 1.08
N LEU A 107 -3.90 -2.38 1.93
CA LEU A 107 -3.76 -3.18 3.15
C LEU A 107 -4.92 -2.91 4.14
N VAL A 108 -5.31 -1.65 4.33
CA VAL A 108 -6.48 -1.29 5.14
C VAL A 108 -7.77 -1.85 4.53
N GLY A 109 -7.93 -1.77 3.20
CA GLY A 109 -9.08 -2.35 2.51
C GLY A 109 -9.13 -3.88 2.61
N ALA A 110 -7.98 -4.55 2.56
CA ALA A 110 -7.87 -5.98 2.78
C ALA A 110 -8.25 -6.36 4.21
N ILE A 111 -7.75 -5.64 5.22
CA ILE A 111 -8.12 -5.84 6.64
C ILE A 111 -9.62 -5.57 6.85
N GLY A 112 -10.18 -4.53 6.23
CA GLY A 112 -11.61 -4.23 6.29
C GLY A 112 -12.45 -5.37 5.71
N LYS A 113 -12.02 -5.95 4.59
CA LYS A 113 -12.68 -7.13 3.98
C LYS A 113 -12.53 -8.39 4.83
N THR A 114 -11.37 -8.63 5.44
CA THR A 114 -11.19 -9.81 6.30
C THR A 114 -11.98 -9.70 7.60
N LEU A 115 -12.04 -8.51 8.23
CA LEU A 115 -12.87 -8.27 9.41
C LEU A 115 -14.36 -8.33 9.09
N ALA A 116 -14.80 -7.81 7.95
CA ALA A 116 -16.19 -7.96 7.50
C ALA A 116 -16.57 -9.43 7.25
N ASN A 117 -15.62 -10.25 6.79
CA ASN A 117 -15.80 -11.70 6.61
C ASN A 117 -15.61 -12.51 7.91
N GLN A 118 -14.97 -11.93 8.93
CA GLN A 118 -14.90 -12.48 10.28
C GLN A 118 -16.04 -11.92 11.12
N THR A 119 -17.26 -12.38 10.87
CA THR A 119 -18.36 -12.23 11.84
C THR A 119 -18.02 -13.05 13.09
N ILE A 120 -17.23 -12.48 14.01
CA ILE A 120 -17.19 -12.93 15.40
C ILE A 120 -18.53 -12.49 16.00
N GLY A 121 -19.47 -13.43 16.02
CA GLY A 121 -20.87 -13.18 16.32
C GLY A 121 -21.73 -13.56 15.13
N GLY A 122 -21.97 -14.86 14.97
CA GLY A 122 -23.08 -15.31 14.14
C GLY A 122 -24.33 -14.58 14.59
N ALA A 123 -25.00 -13.89 13.67
CA ALA A 123 -26.26 -13.23 13.95
C ALA A 123 -27.20 -14.29 14.56
N SER A 124 -27.50 -14.16 15.85
CA SER A 124 -28.62 -14.87 16.45
C SER A 124 -29.85 -14.47 15.67
N SER A 125 -30.27 -15.33 14.74
CA SER A 125 -31.59 -15.23 14.16
C SER A 125 -32.56 -15.36 15.33
N PRO A 126 -33.48 -14.40 15.56
CA PRO A 126 -34.53 -14.62 16.54
C PRO A 126 -35.29 -15.85 16.04
N ALA A 127 -35.13 -16.96 16.75
CA ALA A 127 -35.83 -18.19 16.48
C ALA A 127 -37.32 -17.87 16.44
N SER A 128 -37.96 -18.18 15.32
CA SER A 128 -39.40 -18.13 15.12
C SER A 128 -40.10 -18.63 16.38
N SER A 129 -41.11 -17.89 16.85
CA SER A 129 -41.94 -18.29 17.98
C SER A 129 -42.65 -19.62 17.68
N ALA A 130 -41.97 -20.73 17.93
CA ALA A 130 -42.58 -22.04 18.02
C ALA A 130 -43.30 -22.08 19.38
N SER A 131 -44.55 -21.63 19.37
CA SER A 131 -45.46 -21.82 20.51
C SER A 131 -45.67 -23.32 20.71
N SER A 132 -45.12 -23.85 21.80
CA SER A 132 -45.22 -25.24 22.24
C SER A 132 -46.61 -25.55 22.84
N ALA A 133 -47.69 -25.19 22.15
CA ALA A 133 -49.02 -25.66 22.51
C ALA A 133 -49.13 -27.13 22.07
N ALA A 134 -48.77 -28.03 22.97
CA ALA A 134 -48.97 -29.46 22.80
C ALA A 134 -50.45 -29.75 22.55
N THR A 135 -50.76 -30.34 21.40
CA THR A 135 -52.07 -30.91 21.10
C THR A 135 -52.19 -32.24 21.84
N PRO A 136 -53.13 -32.45 22.78
CA PRO A 136 -53.35 -33.77 23.33
C PRO A 136 -54.04 -34.65 22.28
N ALA A 137 -53.38 -35.73 21.87
CA ALA A 137 -53.92 -36.70 20.92
C ALA A 137 -54.17 -38.05 21.63
N GLY A 138 -55.42 -38.53 21.53
CA GLY A 138 -55.87 -39.91 21.82
C GLY A 138 -56.55 -40.06 23.19
N GLY A 139 -57.73 -40.65 23.35
CA GLY A 139 -58.59 -41.40 22.43
C GLY A 139 -59.34 -42.45 23.25
N SER A 140 -60.65 -42.60 23.05
CA SER A 140 -61.41 -43.78 23.52
C SER A 140 -62.69 -43.92 22.71
N THR A 141 -62.65 -44.80 21.72
CA THR A 141 -63.80 -45.29 20.97
C THR A 141 -64.73 -46.13 21.85
N LYS A 142 -66.05 -45.90 21.77
CA LYS A 142 -67.01 -47.01 21.62
C LYS A 142 -68.34 -46.57 21.01
N ARG A 143 -68.72 -47.30 19.95
CA ARG A 143 -70.06 -47.33 19.31
C ARG A 143 -71.16 -47.66 20.32
N ARG A 144 -72.30 -46.98 20.24
CA ARG A 144 -73.53 -47.52 19.64
C ARG A 144 -74.46 -46.40 19.21
#